data_AF-A0A1I6RCQ9-F1
#
_entry.id   AF-A0A1I6RCQ9-F1
#
_cell.length_a   1.000
_cell.length_b   1.000
_cell.length_c   1.000
_cell.angle_alpha   90.00
_cell.angle_beta   90.00
_cell.angle_gamma   90.00
#
_symmetry.space_group_name_H-M   'P 1'
#
loop_
_entity.id
_entity.type
_entity.pdbx_description
1 polymer ?
#
loop_
_entity_poly.entity_id
_entity_poly.type
_entity_poly.pdbx_seq_one_letter_code
_entity_poly.pdbx_strand_id
1 'polypeptide(L)'
;MKKFKKFYIEITSVCNLACSFCPQTKRQASFIKIEDFTKILDEIKPHTDYIYFHLKGEPLLHPKIDQLLDLSHERGFKVNITTNGTLLHKAKHKIMGKPALRQMNFSLHSFDGHEGSVDKEGYVGSVLSFVKEATATSDMLVSLRLWNLAEDNEVNVEANRNQAILQQIEEAFDLDFRIQEKFQRGNGIKIADRVYLNHEVEFKWPDLKEKEDEGKGFCHALRNQAGILVDGTVVPCCLDGEGVINLGNIHQTPFSDIIEGDRANRLYDGFSRREVVEELCRKCGFRQRFSL
;
A
#
# COMPACT_ATOMS: atom_id res chain seq x y z
N MET A 1 11.84 -14.64 -16.27
CA MET A 1 10.53 -14.05 -15.91
C MET A 1 10.73 -13.15 -14.70
N LYS A 2 10.20 -11.92 -14.68
CA LYS A 2 10.38 -11.00 -13.55
C LYS A 2 9.72 -11.54 -12.27
N LYS A 3 10.51 -11.63 -11.21
CA LYS A 3 10.20 -12.29 -9.93
C LYS A 3 9.13 -11.54 -9.14
N PHE A 4 9.32 -10.25 -8.92
CA PHE A 4 8.46 -9.47 -8.04
C PHE A 4 7.24 -8.94 -8.80
N LYS A 5 6.06 -9.17 -8.22
CA LYS A 5 4.77 -8.64 -8.69
C LYS A 5 4.35 -7.41 -7.89
N LYS A 6 4.83 -7.28 -6.65
CA LYS A 6 4.63 -6.12 -5.78
C LYS A 6 5.97 -5.60 -5.29
N PHE A 7 6.49 -4.56 -5.92
CA PHE A 7 7.74 -3.93 -5.50
C PHE A 7 7.44 -2.58 -4.86
N TYR A 8 7.69 -2.45 -3.57
CA TYR A 8 7.38 -1.25 -2.81
C TYR A 8 8.59 -0.31 -2.79
N ILE A 9 8.35 0.99 -2.99
CA ILE A 9 9.36 2.03 -2.84
C ILE A 9 8.78 3.10 -1.93
N GLU A 10 9.45 3.33 -0.81
CA GLU A 10 9.11 4.43 0.09
C GLU A 10 9.69 5.73 -0.46
N ILE A 11 8.85 6.50 -1.15
CA ILE A 11 9.28 7.81 -1.67
C ILE A 11 9.32 8.89 -0.59
N THR A 12 8.63 8.68 0.54
CA THR A 12 8.71 9.54 1.72
C THR A 12 8.26 8.79 2.97
N SER A 13 8.84 9.11 4.12
CA SER A 13 8.38 8.68 5.44
C SER A 13 7.40 9.67 6.09
N VAL A 14 7.15 10.83 5.46
CA VAL A 14 6.32 11.91 6.00
C VAL A 14 4.85 11.70 5.63
N CYS A 15 3.96 11.84 6.61
CA CYS A 15 2.51 11.78 6.41
C CYS A 15 1.85 13.02 7.04
N ASN A 16 0.77 13.50 6.42
CA ASN A 16 -0.04 14.60 6.97
C ASN A 16 -1.15 14.13 7.92
N LEU A 17 -1.29 12.82 8.11
CA LEU A 17 -2.23 12.21 9.05
C LEU A 17 -1.49 11.36 10.08
N ALA A 18 -2.06 11.26 11.27
CA ALA A 18 -1.61 10.38 12.35
C ALA A 18 -2.74 9.38 12.69
N CYS A 19 -3.00 8.44 11.79
CA CYS A 19 -4.08 7.46 11.97
C CYS A 19 -3.78 6.52 13.15
N SER A 20 -4.77 6.25 14.01
CA SER A 20 -4.64 5.40 15.20
C SER A 20 -4.20 3.96 14.89
N PHE A 21 -4.55 3.45 13.71
CA PHE A 21 -4.18 2.11 13.24
C PHE A 21 -2.82 2.05 12.54
N CYS A 22 -2.16 3.19 12.30
CA CYS A 22 -0.88 3.24 11.58
C CYS A 22 0.29 3.24 12.56
N PRO A 23 1.29 2.33 12.44
CA PRO A 23 2.46 2.36 13.30
C PRO A 23 3.26 3.64 13.05
N GLN A 24 3.55 4.39 14.10
CA GLN A 24 4.41 5.56 14.03
C GLN A 24 5.86 5.13 13.72
N THR A 25 6.53 5.87 12.84
CA THR A 25 7.93 5.62 12.51
C THR A 25 8.84 6.39 13.44
N LYS A 26 9.96 5.77 13.85
CA LYS A 26 11.04 6.45 14.58
C LYS A 26 12.14 6.94 13.65
N ARG A 27 12.07 6.59 12.36
CA ARG A 27 13.06 6.99 11.35
C ARG A 27 12.94 8.48 11.06
N GLN A 28 14.04 9.08 10.62
CA GLN A 28 14.06 10.48 10.25
C GLN A 28 13.07 10.76 9.11
N ALA A 29 12.30 11.83 9.27
CA ALA A 29 11.42 12.35 8.22
C ALA A 29 12.24 12.70 6.97
N SER A 30 11.91 12.08 5.84
CA SER A 30 12.68 12.24 4.60
C SER A 30 11.81 12.09 3.35
N PHE A 31 12.33 12.64 2.25
CA PHE A 31 11.84 12.46 0.88
C PHE A 31 12.98 11.89 0.06
N ILE A 32 12.69 10.88 -0.76
CA ILE A 32 13.71 10.28 -1.61
C ILE A 32 14.25 11.32 -2.61
N LYS A 33 15.56 11.29 -2.84
CA LYS A 33 16.17 12.15 -3.86
C LYS A 33 15.93 11.57 -5.24
N ILE A 34 15.90 12.43 -6.26
CA ILE A 34 15.70 12.02 -7.64
C ILE A 34 16.82 11.08 -8.10
N GLU A 35 18.06 11.37 -7.70
CA GLU A 35 19.24 10.61 -8.05
C GLU A 35 19.20 9.20 -7.44
N ASP A 36 18.76 9.09 -6.20
CA ASP A 36 18.62 7.82 -5.48
C ASP A 36 17.48 6.99 -6.06
N PHE A 37 16.34 7.61 -6.36
CA PHE A 37 15.22 6.95 -7.03
C PHE A 37 15.61 6.43 -8.42
N THR A 38 16.36 7.21 -9.19
CA THR A 38 16.86 6.83 -10.51
C THR A 38 17.72 5.57 -10.44
N LYS A 39 18.68 5.53 -9.51
CA LYS A 39 19.52 4.35 -9.27
C LYS A 39 18.70 3.12 -8.87
N ILE A 40 17.73 3.30 -7.97
CA ILE A 40 16.83 2.22 -7.57
C ILE A 40 16.10 1.65 -8.78
N LEU A 41 15.54 2.50 -9.64
CA LEU A 41 14.80 2.05 -10.82
C LEU A 41 15.68 1.24 -11.77
N ASP A 42 16.94 1.63 -11.96
CA ASP A 42 17.89 0.92 -12.82
C ASP A 42 18.23 -0.47 -12.24
N GLU A 43 18.50 -0.55 -10.93
CA GLU A 43 18.80 -1.80 -10.21
C GLU A 43 17.62 -2.79 -10.22
N ILE A 44 16.39 -2.32 -10.03
CA ILE A 44 15.23 -3.21 -9.88
C ILE A 44 14.57 -3.58 -11.21
N LYS A 45 14.96 -2.94 -12.33
CA LYS A 45 14.34 -3.16 -13.64
C LYS A 45 14.36 -4.62 -14.10
N PRO A 46 15.44 -5.41 -13.88
CA PRO A 46 15.44 -6.84 -14.22
C PRO A 46 14.43 -7.66 -13.39
N HIS A 47 13.99 -7.15 -12.23
CA HIS A 47 13.26 -7.94 -11.23
C HIS A 47 11.76 -7.66 -11.16
N THR A 48 11.29 -6.48 -11.62
CA THR A 48 9.87 -6.11 -11.65
C THR A 48 9.49 -5.23 -12.85
N ASP A 49 8.20 -5.21 -13.19
CA ASP A 49 7.55 -4.22 -14.05
C ASP A 49 6.64 -3.27 -13.27
N TYR A 50 6.31 -3.62 -12.03
CA TYR A 50 5.34 -2.91 -11.20
C TYR A 50 6.01 -2.38 -9.95
N ILE A 51 5.84 -1.08 -9.72
CA ILE A 51 6.29 -0.42 -8.50
C ILE A 51 5.11 0.21 -7.77
N TYR A 52 5.23 0.30 -6.45
CA TYR A 52 4.20 0.77 -5.53
C TYR A 52 4.80 1.86 -4.67
N PHE A 53 4.33 3.10 -4.83
CA PHE A 53 4.67 4.21 -3.92
C PHE A 53 3.87 4.03 -2.64
N HIS A 54 4.41 3.21 -1.74
CA HIS A 54 3.75 2.75 -0.53
C HIS A 54 4.76 2.04 0.38
N LEU A 55 4.74 2.35 1.68
CA LEU A 55 5.41 1.63 2.78
C LEU A 55 5.04 2.37 4.08
N LYS A 56 5.52 3.61 4.18
CA LYS A 56 5.04 4.65 5.10
C LYS A 56 4.81 5.94 4.31
N GLY A 57 4.48 6.99 5.03
CA GLY A 57 4.25 8.33 4.49
C GLY A 57 3.00 8.45 3.63
N GLU A 58 2.76 9.68 3.15
CA GLU A 58 1.75 10.01 2.16
C GLU A 58 2.44 10.39 0.84
N PRO A 59 2.38 9.54 -0.21
CA PRO A 59 3.04 9.79 -1.49
C PRO A 59 2.72 11.16 -2.09
N LEU A 60 1.48 11.65 -1.95
CA LEU A 60 1.07 12.94 -2.51
C LEU A 60 1.71 14.16 -1.82
N LEU A 61 2.45 13.98 -0.71
CA LEU A 61 3.30 15.03 -0.13
C LEU A 61 4.62 15.21 -0.90
N HIS A 62 5.05 14.23 -1.69
CA HIS A 62 6.36 14.29 -2.33
C HIS A 62 6.41 15.45 -3.33
N PRO A 63 7.31 16.44 -3.15
CA PRO A 63 7.29 17.69 -3.93
C PRO A 63 7.54 17.46 -5.42
N LYS A 64 8.20 16.36 -5.78
CA LYS A 64 8.57 15.98 -7.15
C LYS A 64 7.88 14.70 -7.64
N ILE A 65 6.68 14.39 -7.15
CA ILE A 65 5.97 13.15 -7.52
C ILE A 65 5.76 13.00 -9.04
N ASP A 66 5.56 14.11 -9.74
CA ASP A 66 5.51 14.21 -11.19
C ASP A 66 6.79 13.68 -11.84
N GLN A 67 7.96 14.13 -11.36
CA GLN A 67 9.26 13.68 -11.88
C GLN A 67 9.50 12.19 -11.60
N LEU A 68 9.08 11.70 -10.43
CA LEU A 68 9.19 10.26 -10.10
C LEU A 68 8.33 9.41 -11.06
N LEU A 69 7.13 9.89 -11.42
CA LEU A 69 6.26 9.21 -12.38
C LEU A 69 6.86 9.25 -13.80
N ASP A 70 7.46 10.36 -14.21
CA ASP A 70 8.12 10.49 -15.52
C ASP A 70 9.31 9.53 -15.64
N LEU A 71 10.20 9.51 -14.64
CA LEU A 71 11.34 8.57 -14.59
C LEU A 71 10.90 7.11 -14.59
N SER A 72 9.78 6.81 -13.93
CA SER A 72 9.17 5.48 -13.93
C SER A 72 8.67 5.11 -15.34
N HIS A 73 8.06 6.05 -16.06
CA HIS A 73 7.58 5.84 -17.42
C HIS A 73 8.72 5.59 -18.40
N GLU A 74 9.78 6.40 -18.34
CA GLU A 74 10.97 6.28 -19.19
C GLU A 74 11.62 4.90 -19.11
N ARG A 75 11.58 4.28 -17.92
CA ARG A 75 12.08 2.92 -17.67
C ARG A 75 11.02 1.85 -17.87
N GLY A 76 9.83 2.19 -18.33
CA GLY A 76 8.74 1.27 -18.62
C GLY A 76 8.17 0.59 -17.37
N PHE A 77 8.17 1.25 -16.21
CA PHE A 77 7.47 0.77 -15.01
C PHE A 77 6.00 1.20 -15.00
N LYS A 78 5.17 0.36 -14.39
CA LYS A 78 3.78 0.65 -14.07
C LYS A 78 3.67 0.96 -12.58
N VAL A 79 3.24 2.18 -12.26
CA VAL A 79 3.21 2.72 -10.90
C VAL A 79 1.83 2.58 -10.30
N ASN A 80 1.81 2.13 -9.05
CA ASN A 80 0.62 2.10 -8.20
C ASN A 80 0.85 3.05 -7.03
N ILE A 81 -0.08 3.95 -6.75
CA ILE A 81 -0.01 4.86 -5.59
C ILE A 81 -1.03 4.41 -4.56
N THR A 82 -0.65 4.39 -3.29
CA THR A 82 -1.60 4.25 -2.16
C THR A 82 -1.60 5.54 -1.37
N THR A 83 -2.75 6.20 -1.26
CA THR A 83 -2.88 7.55 -0.69
C THR A 83 -4.09 7.62 0.25
N ASN A 84 -4.01 8.51 1.24
CA ASN A 84 -5.15 8.93 2.05
C ASN A 84 -6.09 9.89 1.30
N GLY A 85 -5.70 10.44 0.14
CA GLY A 85 -6.55 11.27 -0.72
C GLY A 85 -6.73 12.73 -0.27
N THR A 86 -6.35 13.11 0.96
CA THR A 86 -6.57 14.47 1.50
C THR A 86 -5.84 15.56 0.72
N LEU A 87 -4.78 15.21 -0.01
CA LEU A 87 -3.93 16.12 -0.78
C LEU A 87 -4.24 16.15 -2.28
N LEU A 88 -5.32 15.51 -2.73
CA LEU A 88 -5.70 15.51 -4.15
C LEU A 88 -5.82 16.94 -4.72
N HIS A 89 -6.44 17.86 -3.98
CA HIS A 89 -6.58 19.26 -4.41
C HIS A 89 -5.23 19.94 -4.72
N LYS A 90 -4.14 19.52 -4.06
CA LYS A 90 -2.78 20.04 -4.30
C LYS A 90 -2.02 19.25 -5.36
N ALA A 91 -2.16 17.93 -5.35
CA ALA A 91 -1.31 17.03 -6.13
C ALA A 91 -1.92 16.58 -7.47
N LYS A 92 -3.23 16.78 -7.70
CA LYS A 92 -3.95 16.32 -8.90
C LYS A 92 -3.23 16.69 -10.20
N HIS A 93 -2.81 17.94 -10.35
CA HIS A 93 -2.13 18.42 -11.56
C HIS A 93 -0.77 17.74 -11.84
N LYS A 94 -0.17 17.12 -10.82
CA LYS A 94 1.11 16.39 -10.94
C LYS A 94 0.95 14.92 -11.33
N ILE A 95 -0.23 14.35 -11.09
CA ILE A 95 -0.47 12.91 -11.25
C ILE A 95 -1.45 12.59 -12.37
N MET A 96 -2.39 13.50 -12.67
CA MET A 96 -3.39 13.27 -13.71
C MET A 96 -2.72 13.18 -15.08
N GLY A 97 -3.10 12.17 -15.87
CA GLY A 97 -2.55 11.95 -17.22
C GLY A 97 -1.13 11.38 -17.27
N LYS A 98 -0.48 11.10 -16.12
CA LYS A 98 0.87 10.51 -16.11
C LYS A 98 0.85 9.07 -16.65
N PRO A 99 1.55 8.75 -17.76
CA PRO A 99 1.43 7.43 -18.40
C PRO A 99 1.89 6.24 -17.54
N ALA A 100 2.84 6.46 -16.63
CA ALA A 100 3.27 5.44 -15.69
C ALA A 100 2.23 5.13 -14.61
N LEU A 101 1.33 6.08 -14.29
CA LEU A 101 0.37 5.91 -13.21
C LEU A 101 -0.74 4.94 -13.62
N ARG A 102 -0.53 3.67 -13.27
CA ARG A 102 -1.41 2.56 -13.60
C ARG A 102 -2.63 2.51 -12.69
N GLN A 103 -2.43 2.72 -11.39
CA GLN A 103 -3.49 2.52 -10.40
C GLN A 103 -3.35 3.46 -9.21
N MET A 104 -4.47 4.01 -8.76
CA MET A 104 -4.56 4.71 -7.48
C MET A 104 -5.39 3.90 -6.48
N ASN A 105 -4.90 3.85 -5.24
CA ASN A 105 -5.55 3.18 -4.13
C ASN A 105 -5.84 4.21 -3.04
N PHE A 106 -7.11 4.39 -2.70
CA PHE A 106 -7.58 5.36 -1.72
C PHE A 106 -7.96 4.67 -0.41
N SER A 107 -7.20 4.94 0.65
CA SER A 107 -7.53 4.45 2.00
C SER A 107 -8.59 5.35 2.65
N LEU A 108 -9.85 5.13 2.31
CA LEU A 108 -10.96 5.99 2.78
C LEU A 108 -11.14 5.95 4.30
N HIS A 109 -10.81 4.82 4.93
CA HIS A 109 -10.82 4.63 6.38
C HIS A 109 -9.77 5.48 7.12
N SER A 110 -8.76 6.03 6.43
CA SER A 110 -7.76 6.92 7.03
C SER A 110 -8.37 8.19 7.61
N PHE A 111 -9.49 8.65 7.06
CA PHE A 111 -10.23 9.81 7.58
C PHE A 111 -10.74 9.55 9.00
N ASP A 112 -11.37 8.40 9.24
CA ASP A 112 -11.88 8.02 10.56
C ASP A 112 -10.79 7.60 11.56
N GLY A 113 -9.59 7.31 11.07
CA GLY A 113 -8.45 6.97 11.90
C GLY A 113 -7.70 8.18 12.44
N HIS A 114 -7.86 9.36 11.83
CA HIS A 114 -7.15 10.57 12.23
C HIS A 114 -8.03 11.45 13.12
N GLU A 115 -7.57 11.71 14.34
CA GLU A 115 -8.22 12.61 15.28
C GLU A 115 -8.29 14.03 14.72
N GLY A 116 -9.46 14.67 14.84
CA GLY A 116 -9.69 16.04 14.34
C GLY A 116 -10.15 16.14 12.88
N SER A 117 -10.40 15.01 12.20
CA SER A 117 -10.98 15.02 10.85
C SER A 117 -12.40 15.61 10.85
N VAL A 118 -12.64 16.58 9.98
CA VAL A 118 -13.93 17.27 9.80
C VAL A 118 -14.37 17.18 8.34
N ASP A 119 -15.69 17.15 8.11
CA ASP A 119 -16.29 17.09 6.77
C ASP A 119 -15.98 15.79 5.99
N LYS A 120 -16.50 14.66 6.51
CA LYS A 120 -16.37 13.34 5.86
C LYS A 120 -16.99 13.32 4.46
N GLU A 121 -18.14 13.97 4.31
CA GLU A 121 -18.89 14.04 3.06
C GLU A 121 -18.09 14.78 1.98
N GLY A 122 -17.57 15.98 2.30
CA GLY A 122 -16.71 16.72 1.37
C GLY A 122 -15.43 15.98 1.02
N TYR A 123 -14.80 15.29 1.97
CA TYR A 123 -13.64 14.44 1.72
C TYR A 123 -13.94 13.30 0.73
N VAL A 124 -14.98 12.50 0.98
CA VAL A 124 -15.37 11.38 0.12
C VAL A 124 -15.79 11.91 -1.25
N GLY A 125 -16.61 12.96 -1.30
CA GLY A 125 -17.03 13.61 -2.55
C GLY A 125 -15.83 14.09 -3.40
N SER A 126 -14.80 14.67 -2.77
CA SER A 126 -13.57 15.07 -3.45
C SER A 126 -12.82 13.88 -4.07
N VAL A 127 -12.69 12.77 -3.33
CA VAL A 127 -12.09 11.54 -3.86
C VAL A 127 -12.91 10.98 -5.02
N LEU A 128 -14.24 10.86 -4.87
CA LEU A 128 -15.11 10.29 -5.91
C LEU A 128 -15.13 11.16 -7.18
N SER A 129 -15.10 12.48 -7.03
CA SER A 129 -14.97 13.41 -8.15
C SER A 129 -13.65 13.20 -8.91
N PHE A 130 -12.52 13.10 -8.20
CA PHE A 130 -11.24 12.76 -8.81
C PHE A 130 -11.30 11.41 -9.54
N VAL A 131 -11.90 10.38 -8.93
CA VAL A 131 -12.00 9.04 -9.52
C VAL A 131 -12.77 9.07 -10.83
N LYS A 132 -13.92 9.73 -10.88
CA LYS A 132 -14.72 9.88 -12.11
C LYS A 132 -13.93 10.56 -13.22
N GLU A 133 -13.22 11.64 -12.90
CA GLU A 133 -12.41 12.35 -13.89
C GLU A 133 -11.22 11.50 -14.38
N ALA A 134 -10.51 10.85 -13.45
CA ALA A 134 -9.35 10.04 -13.78
C ALA A 134 -9.72 8.85 -14.68
N THR A 135 -10.84 8.16 -14.40
CA THR A 135 -11.29 7.05 -15.24
C THR A 135 -11.91 7.52 -16.55
N ALA A 136 -12.54 8.70 -16.61
CA ALA A 136 -13.05 9.24 -17.87
C ALA A 136 -11.95 9.69 -18.84
N THR A 137 -10.77 10.06 -18.34
CA THR A 137 -9.70 10.71 -19.13
C THR A 137 -8.45 9.86 -19.34
N SER A 138 -8.38 8.67 -18.75
CA SER A 138 -7.21 7.79 -18.84
C SER A 138 -7.62 6.33 -18.63
N ASP A 139 -6.67 5.40 -18.79
CA ASP A 139 -6.84 3.96 -18.47
C ASP A 139 -6.54 3.61 -17.00
N MET A 140 -6.45 4.61 -16.13
CA MET A 140 -6.13 4.41 -14.72
C MET A 140 -7.12 3.47 -14.04
N LEU A 141 -6.61 2.54 -13.24
CA LEU A 141 -7.41 1.75 -12.31
C LEU A 141 -7.55 2.49 -10.99
N VAL A 142 -8.70 2.31 -10.33
CA VAL A 142 -8.95 2.86 -9.00
C VAL A 142 -9.39 1.75 -8.07
N SER A 143 -8.78 1.72 -6.89
CA SER A 143 -9.22 0.93 -5.76
C SER A 143 -9.59 1.83 -4.59
N LEU A 144 -10.85 1.83 -4.19
CA LEU A 144 -11.30 2.37 -2.92
C LEU A 144 -11.07 1.30 -1.84
N ARG A 145 -10.49 1.66 -0.69
CA ARG A 145 -10.09 0.72 0.36
C ARG A 145 -10.67 1.10 1.72
N LEU A 146 -11.42 0.16 2.29
CA LEU A 146 -11.96 0.21 3.65
C LEU A 146 -11.42 -1.00 4.41
N TRP A 147 -10.38 -0.81 5.23
CA TRP A 147 -9.70 -1.90 5.95
C TRP A 147 -9.92 -1.76 7.46
N ASN A 148 -11.17 -1.57 7.84
CA ASN A 148 -11.62 -1.23 9.19
C ASN A 148 -12.90 -2.00 9.56
N LEU A 149 -13.07 -3.22 9.01
CA LEU A 149 -14.11 -4.14 9.47
C LEU A 149 -13.60 -4.91 10.70
N ALA A 150 -14.45 -5.13 11.69
CA ALA A 150 -14.23 -6.08 12.78
C ALA A 150 -14.28 -7.53 12.30
N GLU A 151 -13.67 -8.42 13.09
CA GLU A 151 -13.67 -9.88 12.84
C GLU A 151 -15.04 -10.53 13.07
N ASP A 152 -15.82 -9.99 14.00
CA ASP A 152 -17.14 -10.51 14.35
C ASP A 152 -18.23 -9.75 13.58
N ASN A 153 -19.03 -10.49 12.81
CA ASN A 153 -20.25 -9.99 12.15
C ASN A 153 -21.35 -9.56 13.13
N GLU A 154 -21.06 -9.45 14.43
CA GLU A 154 -22.04 -9.07 15.44
C GLU A 154 -21.96 -7.59 15.82
N VAL A 155 -23.09 -6.92 15.58
CA VAL A 155 -23.59 -5.70 16.22
C VAL A 155 -23.19 -4.36 15.59
N ASN A 156 -24.03 -3.92 14.64
CA ASN A 156 -24.62 -2.57 14.44
C ASN A 156 -23.81 -1.25 14.57
N VAL A 157 -22.61 -1.23 15.16
CA VAL A 157 -21.84 -0.01 15.41
C VAL A 157 -20.86 0.27 14.28
N GLU A 158 -20.22 -0.76 13.72
CA GLU A 158 -19.30 -0.60 12.59
C GLU A 158 -19.97 -0.61 11.21
N ALA A 159 -21.09 -1.32 11.08
CA ALA A 159 -21.97 -1.19 9.91
C ALA A 159 -22.31 0.29 9.66
N ASN A 160 -22.52 1.07 10.73
CA ASN A 160 -22.73 2.53 10.67
C ASN A 160 -21.47 3.33 10.28
N ARG A 161 -20.27 2.89 10.68
CA ARG A 161 -19.03 3.68 10.51
C ARG A 161 -18.69 3.91 9.03
N ASN A 162 -18.88 2.88 8.22
CA ASN A 162 -18.67 2.94 6.78
C ASN A 162 -19.94 3.24 5.98
N GLN A 163 -21.14 3.14 6.57
CA GLN A 163 -22.42 3.30 5.86
C GLN A 163 -22.49 4.60 5.05
N ALA A 164 -22.12 5.73 5.66
CA ALA A 164 -22.13 7.02 4.96
C ALA A 164 -21.16 7.07 3.77
N ILE A 165 -20.03 6.34 3.84
CA ILE A 165 -19.07 6.26 2.72
C ILE A 165 -19.65 5.35 1.63
N LEU A 166 -20.21 4.20 2.00
CA LEU A 166 -20.80 3.26 1.07
C LEU A 166 -21.98 3.88 0.31
N GLN A 167 -22.87 4.58 1.02
CA GLN A 167 -24.00 5.30 0.41
C GLN A 167 -23.53 6.37 -0.58
N GLN A 168 -22.50 7.16 -0.23
CA GLN A 168 -21.94 8.13 -1.18
C GLN A 168 -21.33 7.46 -2.43
N ILE A 169 -20.73 6.27 -2.29
CA ILE A 169 -20.24 5.51 -3.44
C ILE A 169 -21.42 5.03 -4.31
N GLU A 170 -22.45 4.47 -3.67
CA GLU A 170 -23.67 3.99 -4.34
C GLU A 170 -24.33 5.13 -5.14
N GLU A 171 -24.54 6.29 -4.51
CA GLU A 171 -25.14 7.48 -5.14
C GLU A 171 -24.23 8.07 -6.22
N ALA A 172 -22.92 8.16 -5.98
CA ALA A 172 -22.00 8.73 -6.96
C ALA A 172 -21.90 7.88 -8.23
N PHE A 173 -22.00 6.56 -8.13
CA PHE A 173 -21.89 5.65 -9.28
C PHE A 173 -23.23 5.13 -9.80
N ASP A 174 -24.35 5.59 -9.25
CA ASP A 174 -25.70 5.17 -9.61
C ASP A 174 -25.86 3.64 -9.61
N LEU A 175 -25.44 3.01 -8.50
CA LEU A 175 -25.45 1.55 -8.38
C LEU A 175 -26.87 1.02 -8.22
N ASP A 176 -27.19 -0.04 -8.96
CA ASP A 176 -28.47 -0.76 -8.88
C ASP A 176 -28.53 -1.80 -7.74
N PHE A 177 -27.51 -1.81 -6.88
CA PHE A 177 -27.40 -2.71 -5.73
C PHE A 177 -26.80 -2.00 -4.52
N ARG A 178 -27.10 -2.53 -3.33
CA ARG A 178 -26.42 -2.12 -2.10
C ARG A 178 -25.09 -2.85 -1.96
N ILE A 179 -24.01 -2.12 -1.72
CA ILE A 179 -22.66 -2.67 -1.59
C ILE A 179 -22.60 -3.70 -0.46
N GLN A 180 -23.29 -3.43 0.65
CA GLN A 180 -23.34 -4.32 1.81
C GLN A 180 -23.89 -5.71 1.47
N GLU A 181 -24.82 -5.81 0.52
CA GLU A 181 -25.44 -7.08 0.12
C GLU A 181 -24.52 -7.93 -0.76
N LYS A 182 -23.52 -7.32 -1.39
CA LYS A 182 -22.52 -8.01 -2.23
C LYS A 182 -21.20 -8.29 -1.51
N PHE A 183 -21.09 -7.92 -0.23
CA PHE A 183 -19.87 -8.13 0.53
C PHE A 183 -19.53 -9.62 0.65
N GLN A 184 -18.33 -9.96 0.23
CA GLN A 184 -17.73 -11.27 0.45
C GLN A 184 -16.29 -11.07 0.89
N ARG A 185 -15.94 -11.64 2.05
CA ARG A 185 -14.58 -11.53 2.61
C ARG A 185 -13.54 -12.02 1.59
N GLY A 186 -12.49 -11.24 1.38
CA GLY A 186 -11.40 -11.54 0.44
C GLY A 186 -11.69 -11.20 -1.02
N ASN A 187 -12.91 -10.74 -1.35
CA ASN A 187 -13.31 -10.39 -2.72
C ASN A 187 -13.60 -8.90 -2.83
N GLY A 188 -12.92 -8.24 -3.78
CA GLY A 188 -13.24 -6.86 -4.16
C GLY A 188 -14.53 -6.79 -4.97
N ILE A 189 -15.28 -5.71 -4.82
CA ILE A 189 -16.51 -5.43 -5.57
C ILE A 189 -16.15 -4.49 -6.73
N LYS A 190 -16.51 -4.86 -7.97
CA LYS A 190 -16.43 -3.93 -9.10
C LYS A 190 -17.57 -2.92 -8.98
N ILE A 191 -17.23 -1.64 -8.84
CA ILE A 191 -18.18 -0.53 -8.68
C ILE A 191 -18.56 0.05 -10.04
N ALA A 192 -17.55 0.29 -10.89
CA ALA A 192 -17.72 0.78 -12.25
C ALA A 192 -16.61 0.22 -13.14
N ASP A 193 -16.57 0.61 -14.42
CA ASP A 193 -15.41 0.29 -15.23
C ASP A 193 -14.13 0.82 -14.58
N ARG A 194 -13.15 -0.07 -14.36
CA ARG A 194 -11.86 0.21 -13.72
C ARG A 194 -11.91 0.78 -12.29
N VAL A 195 -13.08 0.79 -11.64
CA VAL A 195 -13.24 1.20 -10.23
C VAL A 195 -13.66 0.00 -9.39
N TYR A 196 -12.88 -0.28 -8.34
CA TYR A 196 -13.08 -1.40 -7.44
C TYR A 196 -13.12 -0.94 -5.99
N LEU A 197 -13.97 -1.56 -5.18
CA LEU A 197 -14.00 -1.41 -3.73
C LEU A 197 -13.40 -2.66 -3.09
N ASN A 198 -12.39 -2.47 -2.24
CA ASN A 198 -11.80 -3.52 -1.42
C ASN A 198 -12.16 -3.25 0.04
N HIS A 199 -12.99 -4.13 0.59
CA HIS A 199 -13.46 -4.06 1.96
C HIS A 199 -12.88 -5.24 2.73
N GLU A 200 -12.11 -4.97 3.77
CA GLU A 200 -11.34 -5.99 4.48
C GLU A 200 -11.38 -5.77 5.99
N VAL A 201 -11.16 -6.86 6.71
CA VAL A 201 -10.96 -6.86 8.17
C VAL A 201 -9.66 -6.15 8.50
N GLU A 202 -9.66 -5.32 9.53
CA GLU A 202 -8.43 -4.72 10.04
C GLU A 202 -7.47 -5.83 10.50
N PHE A 203 -6.18 -5.69 10.22
CA PHE A 203 -5.18 -6.64 10.71
C PHE A 203 -4.26 -5.94 11.70
N LYS A 204 -3.71 -6.74 12.62
CA LYS A 204 -2.68 -6.26 13.52
C LYS A 204 -1.35 -6.08 12.80
N TRP A 205 -0.85 -4.85 12.77
CA TRP A 205 0.49 -4.55 12.24
C TRP A 205 1.56 -5.30 13.04
N PRO A 206 2.64 -5.76 12.38
CA PRO A 206 3.74 -6.37 13.10
C PRO A 206 4.48 -5.33 13.95
N ASP A 207 4.71 -5.65 15.22
CA ASP A 207 5.54 -4.88 16.14
C ASP A 207 6.33 -5.86 17.02
N LEU A 208 7.58 -5.54 17.37
CA LEU A 208 8.44 -6.39 18.19
C LEU A 208 7.92 -6.58 19.62
N LYS A 209 6.97 -5.75 20.08
CA LYS A 209 6.31 -5.90 21.37
C LYS A 209 5.13 -6.86 21.34
N GLU A 210 4.71 -7.30 20.16
CA GLU A 210 3.59 -8.22 20.01
C GLU A 210 3.94 -9.64 20.41
N LYS A 211 2.90 -10.41 20.76
CA LYS A 211 3.07 -11.82 21.07
C LYS A 211 3.47 -12.59 19.81
N GLU A 212 4.44 -13.48 19.94
CA GLU A 212 4.83 -14.38 18.87
C GLU A 212 3.77 -15.45 18.62
N ASP A 213 3.52 -15.71 17.34
CA ASP A 213 2.89 -16.93 16.85
C ASP A 213 3.98 -17.86 16.31
N GLU A 214 4.29 -18.89 17.09
CA GLU A 214 5.27 -19.94 16.76
C GLU A 214 4.71 -21.02 15.82
N GLY A 215 3.45 -20.89 15.41
CA GLY A 215 2.81 -21.79 14.47
C GLY A 215 3.45 -21.78 13.09
N LYS A 216 3.23 -22.87 12.34
CA LYS A 216 3.56 -22.94 10.91
C LYS A 216 2.89 -21.78 10.18
N GLY A 217 3.53 -21.25 9.16
CA GLY A 217 2.85 -20.29 8.29
C GLY A 217 3.62 -19.90 7.05
N PHE A 218 2.93 -19.17 6.19
CA PHE A 218 3.38 -18.80 4.86
C PHE A 218 3.21 -17.30 4.65
N CYS A 219 4.10 -16.70 3.88
CA CYS A 219 3.96 -15.33 3.39
C CYS A 219 4.65 -15.22 2.03
N HIS A 220 4.27 -14.21 1.26
CA HIS A 220 4.85 -13.94 -0.05
C HIS A 220 6.13 -13.10 -0.02
N ALA A 221 6.61 -12.72 1.16
CA ALA A 221 7.86 -11.97 1.36
C ALA A 221 9.02 -12.62 0.60
N LEU A 222 9.72 -11.82 -0.20
CA LEU A 222 10.78 -12.21 -1.14
C LEU A 222 10.42 -13.24 -2.22
N ARG A 223 9.19 -13.77 -2.23
CA ARG A 223 8.69 -14.67 -3.28
C ARG A 223 8.11 -13.90 -4.44
N ASN A 224 7.22 -12.95 -4.16
CA ASN A 224 6.64 -12.07 -5.16
C ASN A 224 6.60 -10.59 -4.72
N GLN A 225 7.09 -10.28 -3.52
CA GLN A 225 7.15 -8.93 -3.00
C GLN A 225 8.48 -8.60 -2.33
N ALA A 226 8.88 -7.34 -2.40
CA ALA A 226 10.03 -6.74 -1.75
C ALA A 226 9.78 -5.24 -1.60
N GLY A 227 10.50 -4.56 -0.71
CA GLY A 227 10.41 -3.13 -0.49
C GLY A 227 11.78 -2.47 -0.37
N ILE A 228 11.85 -1.18 -0.69
CA ILE A 228 13.00 -0.32 -0.43
C ILE A 228 12.53 0.90 0.35
N LEU A 229 13.14 1.12 1.52
CA LEU A 229 12.90 2.28 2.37
C LEU A 229 13.55 3.53 1.78
N VAL A 230 13.14 4.70 2.27
CA VAL A 230 13.58 6.02 1.76
C VAL A 230 15.10 6.23 1.84
N ASP A 231 15.79 5.49 2.70
CA ASP A 231 17.25 5.51 2.89
C ASP A 231 18.00 4.43 2.08
N GLY A 232 17.29 3.68 1.24
CA GLY A 232 17.85 2.60 0.43
C GLY A 232 17.87 1.21 1.10
N THR A 233 17.42 1.10 2.35
CA THR A 233 17.33 -0.20 3.04
C THR A 233 16.34 -1.13 2.33
N VAL A 234 16.78 -2.33 1.98
CA VAL A 234 15.95 -3.36 1.35
C VAL A 234 15.26 -4.20 2.43
N VAL A 235 13.94 -4.34 2.31
CA VAL A 235 13.06 -5.06 3.23
C VAL A 235 12.21 -6.08 2.49
N PRO A 236 11.73 -7.15 3.15
CA PRO A 236 11.01 -8.23 2.47
C PRO A 236 9.56 -7.90 2.12
N CYS A 237 8.95 -6.87 2.74
CA CYS A 237 7.56 -6.46 2.47
C CYS A 237 7.26 -5.04 2.97
N CYS A 238 6.09 -4.49 2.59
CA CYS A 238 5.67 -3.14 3.01
C CYS A 238 5.33 -2.99 4.49
N LEU A 239 5.18 -4.10 5.24
CA LEU A 239 4.86 -4.06 6.67
C LEU A 239 6.10 -3.84 7.54
N ASP A 240 7.30 -4.06 7.00
CA ASP A 240 8.58 -3.82 7.69
C ASP A 240 9.02 -2.36 7.55
N GLY A 241 8.14 -1.44 7.94
CA GLY A 241 8.35 0.00 7.77
C GLY A 241 9.43 0.61 8.67
N GLU A 242 10.00 -0.15 9.61
CA GLU A 242 11.13 0.29 10.44
C GLU A 242 12.45 -0.38 10.02
N GLY A 243 12.45 -1.27 9.02
CA GLY A 243 13.66 -1.95 8.55
C GLY A 243 14.23 -2.96 9.54
N VAL A 244 13.38 -3.63 10.32
CA VAL A 244 13.79 -4.68 11.27
C VAL A 244 14.42 -5.86 10.52
N ILE A 245 13.83 -6.23 9.40
CA ILE A 245 14.37 -7.23 8.47
C ILE A 245 15.19 -6.52 7.40
N ASN A 246 16.23 -5.79 7.84
CA ASN A 246 17.23 -5.19 6.96
C ASN A 246 18.01 -6.30 6.23
N LEU A 247 17.81 -6.39 4.91
CA LEU A 247 18.50 -7.35 4.04
C LEU A 247 19.80 -6.80 3.44
N GLY A 248 19.97 -5.47 3.47
CA GLY A 248 21.07 -4.74 2.84
C GLY A 248 20.64 -3.34 2.43
N ASN A 249 21.56 -2.55 1.88
CA ASN A 249 21.28 -1.22 1.36
C ASN A 249 21.65 -1.12 -0.12
N ILE A 250 20.68 -0.74 -0.96
CA ILE A 250 20.82 -0.70 -2.42
C ILE A 250 21.81 0.37 -2.92
N HIS A 251 22.18 1.34 -2.07
CA HIS A 251 23.21 2.32 -2.41
C HIS A 251 24.64 1.79 -2.22
N GLN A 252 24.79 0.62 -1.60
CA GLN A 252 26.07 0.01 -1.27
C GLN A 252 26.29 -1.31 -2.01
N THR A 253 25.24 -2.10 -2.15
CA THR A 253 25.29 -3.45 -2.72
C THR A 253 24.24 -3.58 -3.82
N PRO A 254 24.57 -4.20 -4.97
CA PRO A 254 23.59 -4.47 -6.03
C PRO A 254 22.36 -5.19 -5.50
N PHE A 255 21.18 -4.84 -6.03
CA PHE A 255 19.93 -5.40 -5.53
C PHE A 255 19.86 -6.93 -5.67
N SER A 256 20.44 -7.48 -6.74
CA SER A 256 20.57 -8.93 -6.98
C SER A 256 21.25 -9.63 -5.81
N ASP A 257 22.37 -9.08 -5.36
CA ASP A 257 23.23 -9.70 -4.36
C ASP A 257 22.55 -9.64 -2.98
N ILE A 258 21.81 -8.56 -2.70
CA ILE A 258 21.02 -8.41 -1.48
C ILE A 258 19.94 -9.51 -1.37
N ILE A 259 19.18 -9.74 -2.45
CA ILE A 259 18.08 -10.71 -2.43
C ILE A 259 18.54 -12.16 -2.55
N GLU A 260 19.80 -12.38 -2.91
CA GLU A 260 20.48 -13.69 -2.95
C GLU A 260 21.34 -13.94 -1.71
N GLY A 261 21.41 -12.98 -0.78
CA GLY A 261 22.15 -13.13 0.47
C GLY A 261 21.52 -14.12 1.45
N ASP A 262 22.34 -14.58 2.42
CA ASP A 262 21.96 -15.65 3.37
C ASP A 262 20.67 -15.35 4.14
N ARG A 263 20.47 -14.11 4.61
CA ARG A 263 19.24 -13.73 5.33
C ARG A 263 18.00 -13.79 4.43
N ALA A 264 18.12 -13.33 3.20
CA ALA A 264 17.04 -13.34 2.21
C ALA A 264 16.64 -14.78 1.83
N ASN A 265 17.62 -15.64 1.55
CA ASN A 265 17.38 -17.04 1.24
C ASN A 265 16.78 -17.81 2.42
N ARG A 266 17.29 -17.61 3.65
CA ARG A 266 16.70 -18.23 4.85
C ARG A 266 15.23 -17.84 5.03
N LEU A 267 14.86 -16.58 4.80
CA LEU A 267 13.47 -16.13 4.86
C LEU A 267 12.60 -16.80 3.78
N TYR A 268 13.08 -16.80 2.53
CA TYR A 268 12.36 -17.41 1.41
C TYR A 268 12.16 -18.93 1.62
N ASP A 269 13.22 -19.63 1.99
CA ASP A 269 13.22 -21.09 2.20
C ASP A 269 12.43 -21.48 3.44
N GLY A 270 12.50 -20.67 4.51
CA GLY A 270 11.68 -20.81 5.70
C GLY A 270 10.19 -20.84 5.33
N PHE A 271 9.70 -19.80 4.64
CA PHE A 271 8.31 -19.80 4.18
C PHE A 271 7.98 -20.94 3.21
N SER A 272 8.94 -21.41 2.40
CA SER A 272 8.75 -22.59 1.54
C SER A 272 8.49 -23.87 2.35
N ARG A 273 9.13 -24.00 3.53
CA ARG A 273 8.93 -25.10 4.48
C ARG A 273 7.84 -24.83 5.52
N ARG A 274 7.13 -23.71 5.40
CA ARG A 274 6.13 -23.20 6.38
C ARG A 274 6.73 -22.87 7.76
N GLU A 275 8.01 -22.52 7.80
CA GLU A 275 8.76 -22.08 8.96
C GLU A 275 8.90 -20.55 8.97
N VAL A 276 8.54 -19.90 10.07
CA VAL A 276 8.61 -18.43 10.19
C VAL A 276 9.87 -18.02 10.94
N VAL A 277 10.93 -17.77 10.17
CA VAL A 277 12.29 -17.59 10.70
C VAL A 277 12.57 -16.18 11.25
N GLU A 278 11.92 -15.14 10.72
CA GLU A 278 12.10 -13.76 11.18
C GLU A 278 11.13 -13.43 12.32
N GLU A 279 11.63 -12.78 13.37
CA GLU A 279 10.86 -12.42 14.57
C GLU A 279 9.66 -11.53 14.23
N LEU A 280 9.89 -10.49 13.42
CA LEU A 280 8.81 -9.59 12.99
C LEU A 280 7.70 -10.35 12.25
N CYS A 281 8.04 -11.41 11.50
CA CYS A 281 7.06 -12.24 10.80
C CYS A 281 6.25 -13.15 11.74
N ARG A 282 6.85 -13.64 12.84
CA ARG A 282 6.14 -14.38 13.89
C ARG A 282 5.13 -13.49 14.63
N LYS A 283 5.37 -12.18 14.64
CA LYS A 283 4.53 -11.14 15.27
C LYS A 283 3.59 -10.44 14.27
N CYS A 284 3.46 -10.96 13.05
CA CYS A 284 2.71 -10.31 11.99
C CYS A 284 1.28 -10.87 11.85
N GLY A 285 0.27 -10.08 12.21
CA GLY A 285 -1.14 -10.45 12.03
C GLY A 285 -1.55 -10.62 10.56
N PHE A 286 -0.92 -9.86 9.64
CA PHE A 286 -1.20 -10.00 8.20
C PHE A 286 -0.87 -11.39 7.65
N ARG A 287 0.16 -12.05 8.19
CA ARG A 287 0.57 -13.42 7.77
C ARG A 287 -0.56 -14.43 7.95
N GLN A 288 -1.38 -14.27 8.98
CA GLN A 288 -2.45 -15.20 9.33
C GLN A 288 -3.49 -15.35 8.20
N ARG A 289 -3.53 -14.40 7.26
CA ARG A 289 -4.39 -14.46 6.06
C ARG A 289 -3.98 -15.53 5.05
N PHE A 290 -2.75 -16.03 5.12
CA PHE A 290 -2.24 -17.06 4.22
C PHE A 290 -2.07 -18.43 4.89
N SER A 291 -2.33 -18.50 6.20
CA SER A 291 -2.18 -19.72 6.98
C SER A 291 -3.38 -20.62 6.74
N LEU A 292 -3.18 -21.66 5.92
CA LEU A 292 -3.97 -22.91 5.91
C LEU A 292 -3.20 -23.98 6.65
#